data_AF-A0A060JDU4-F1
#
_entry.id   AF-A0A060JDU4-F1
#
_cell.length_a   1.000
_cell.length_b   1.000
_cell.length_c   1.000
_cell.angle_alpha   90.00
_cell.angle_beta   90.00
_cell.angle_gamma   90.00
#
_symmetry.space_group_name_H-M   'P 1'
#
loop_
_entity.id
_entity.type
_entity.pdbx_description
1 polymer ?
#
loop_
_entity_poly.entity_id
_entity_poly.type
_entity_poly.pdbx_seq_one_letter_code
_entity_poly.pdbx_strand_id
1 'polypeptide(L)' 'MFELAFTKKKIAHDIKEYPDTGHAFMNPHQAGGPVFGTLLKISGAKPNPDASADAWSRIEKFFGEHLSTVSKG' A
#
# COMPACT_ATOMS: atom_id res chain seq x y z
N MET A 1 -3.45 -10.36 -12.97
CA MET A 1 -4.90 -10.72 -12.89
C MET A 1 -5.77 -9.52 -12.53
N PHE A 2 -5.44 -8.73 -11.49
CA PHE A 2 -6.20 -7.51 -11.12
C PHE A 2 -6.11 -6.37 -12.14
N GLU A 3 -4.91 -6.04 -12.60
CA GLU A 3 -4.68 -4.95 -13.58
C GLU A 3 -5.51 -5.13 -14.85
N LEU A 4 -5.51 -6.36 -15.39
CA LEU A 4 -6.31 -6.71 -16.55
C LEU A 4 -7.81 -6.51 -16.30
N ALA A 5 -8.31 -6.90 -15.13
CA ALA A 5 -9.72 -6.78 -14.78
C ALA A 5 -10.14 -5.30 -14.64
N PHE A 6 -9.31 -4.46 -14.02
CA PHE A 6 -9.59 -3.03 -13.85
C PHE A 6 -9.47 -2.26 -15.17
N THR A 7 -8.45 -2.56 -15.97
CA THR A 7 -8.28 -1.98 -17.32
C THR A 7 -9.49 -2.28 -18.20
N LYS A 8 -9.94 -3.55 -18.25
CA LYS A 8 -11.12 -3.94 -19.04
C LYS A 8 -12.38 -3.19 -18.64
N LYS A 9 -12.53 -2.87 -17.35
CA LYS A 9 -13.68 -2.13 -16.80
C LYS A 9 -13.48 -0.61 -16.80
N LYS A 10 -12.35 -0.10 -17.30
CA LYS A 10 -11.98 1.32 -17.28
C LYS A 10 -12.05 1.94 -15.88
N ILE A 11 -11.66 1.17 -14.87
CA ILE A 11 -11.55 1.63 -13.49
C ILE A 11 -10.15 2.22 -13.32
N ALA A 12 -10.04 3.45 -12.79
CA ALA A 12 -8.74 4.03 -12.47
C ALA A 12 -8.04 3.17 -11.40
N HIS A 13 -6.79 2.81 -11.66
CA HIS A 13 -6.02 1.95 -10.76
C HIS A 13 -4.54 2.26 -10.88
N ASP A 14 -3.85 2.12 -9.75
CA ASP A 14 -2.38 2.12 -9.67
C ASP A 14 -1.95 0.86 -8.92
N ILE A 15 -1.13 0.01 -9.54
CA ILE A 15 -0.69 -1.27 -8.97
C ILE A 15 0.83 -1.28 -8.90
N LYS A 16 1.36 -1.56 -7.71
CA LYS A 16 2.79 -1.68 -7.43
C LYS A 16 3.03 -2.89 -6.53
N GLU A 17 3.88 -3.79 -6.99
CA GLU A 17 4.39 -4.90 -6.19
C GLU A 17 5.78 -4.57 -5.65
N TYR A 18 6.02 -4.92 -4.38
CA TYR A 18 7.30 -4.78 -3.71
C TYR A 18 7.81 -6.18 -3.31
N PRO A 19 8.70 -6.79 -4.10
CA PRO A 19 9.10 -8.19 -3.95
C PRO A 19 9.66 -8.55 -2.57
N ASP A 20 10.32 -7.60 -1.91
CA ASP A 20 10.99 -7.80 -0.63
C ASP A 20 10.13 -7.39 0.59
N THR A 21 8.82 -7.26 0.39
CA THR A 21 7.86 -6.89 1.45
C THR A 21 6.82 -7.96 1.68
N GLY A 22 6.38 -8.08 2.94
CA GLY A 22 5.23 -8.89 3.33
C GLY A 22 4.10 -8.05 3.90
N HIS A 23 3.13 -8.69 4.53
CA HIS A 23 2.02 -8.00 5.18
C HIS A 23 2.53 -6.96 6.21
N ALA A 24 1.77 -5.89 6.42
CA ALA A 24 2.10 -4.83 7.39
C ALA A 24 3.42 -4.07 7.14
N PHE A 25 4.00 -4.11 5.94
CA PHE A 25 5.25 -3.37 5.65
C PHE A 25 5.14 -1.85 5.79
N MET A 26 3.93 -1.30 5.63
CA MET A 26 3.66 0.12 5.79
C MET A 26 3.54 0.57 7.25
N ASN A 27 3.48 -0.37 8.21
CA ASN A 27 3.41 -0.01 9.63
C ASN A 27 4.80 0.43 10.12
N PRO A 28 4.90 1.54 10.88
CA PRO A 28 6.18 2.01 11.40
C PRO A 28 6.79 1.04 12.42
N HIS A 29 5.96 0.27 13.11
CA HIS A 29 6.35 -0.73 14.09
C HIS A 29 5.56 -2.02 13.92
N GLN A 30 6.15 -3.14 14.36
CA GLN A 30 5.46 -4.43 14.35
C GLN A 30 4.28 -4.41 15.34
N ALA A 31 3.08 -4.70 14.82
CA ALA A 31 1.87 -4.85 15.63
C ALA A 31 1.72 -6.31 16.14
N GLY A 32 0.83 -6.52 17.12
CA GLY A 32 0.44 -7.86 17.59
C GLY A 32 1.07 -8.32 18.92
N GLY A 33 1.82 -7.46 19.62
CA GLY A 33 2.45 -7.83 20.90
C GLY A 33 3.47 -8.97 20.79
N PRO A 34 4.01 -9.47 21.91
CA PRO A 34 5.17 -10.38 21.89
C PRO A 34 4.88 -11.74 21.25
N VAL A 35 3.67 -12.28 21.39
CA VAL A 35 3.31 -13.60 20.84
C VAL A 35 2.88 -13.49 19.37
N PHE A 36 1.88 -12.66 19.08
CA PHE A 36 1.34 -12.56 17.71
C PHE A 36 2.31 -11.83 16.77
N GLY A 37 3.02 -10.81 17.26
CA GLY A 37 4.02 -10.07 16.49
C GLY A 37 5.21 -10.92 16.04
N THR A 38 5.61 -11.91 16.85
CA THR A 38 6.68 -12.87 16.49
C THR A 38 6.22 -13.81 15.37
N LEU A 39 4.99 -14.33 15.47
CA LEU A 39 4.41 -15.18 14.42
C LEU A 39 4.27 -14.42 13.09
N LEU A 40 3.87 -13.15 13.14
CA LEU A 40 3.80 -12.26 11.97
C LEU A 40 5.19 -12.01 11.35
N LYS A 41 6.25 -11.83 12.15
CA LYS A 41 7.61 -11.64 11.60
C LYS A 41 8.08 -12.85 10.82
N ILE A 42 7.79 -14.06 11.30
CA ILE A 42 8.20 -15.32 10.67
C ILE A 42 7.53 -15.51 9.31
N SER A 43 6.29 -15.01 9.13
CA SER A 43 5.60 -15.03 7.83
C SER A 43 6.06 -13.95 6.85
N GLY A 44 7.10 -13.18 7.19
CA GLY A 44 7.60 -12.07 6.38
C GLY A 44 6.86 -10.75 6.58
N ALA A 45 5.89 -10.69 7.51
CA ALA A 45 5.20 -9.46 7.85
C ALA A 45 6.06 -8.61 8.79
N LYS A 46 6.76 -7.62 8.22
CA LYS A 46 7.66 -6.70 8.94
C LYS A 46 7.65 -5.31 8.27
N PRO A 47 7.96 -4.24 9.02
CA PRO A 47 8.14 -2.91 8.44
C PRO A 47 9.19 -2.88 7.32
N ASN A 48 8.92 -2.10 6.26
CA ASN A 48 9.90 -1.73 5.24
C ASN A 48 9.77 -0.22 4.99
N PRO A 49 10.64 0.62 5.58
CA PRO A 49 10.53 2.08 5.50
C PRO A 49 10.56 2.62 4.07
N ASP A 50 11.43 2.08 3.20
CA ASP A 50 11.62 2.58 1.85
C ASP A 50 10.39 2.28 0.97
N ALA A 51 9.90 1.04 1.01
CA ALA A 51 8.68 0.66 0.31
C ALA A 51 7.45 1.38 0.88
N SER A 52 7.42 1.61 2.20
CA SER A 52 6.34 2.36 2.86
C SER A 52 6.29 3.80 2.37
N ALA A 53 7.43 4.48 2.25
CA ALA A 53 7.51 5.84 1.73
C ALA A 53 7.01 5.94 0.28
N ASP A 54 7.43 5.03 -0.61
CA ASP A 54 6.92 4.97 -2.00
C ASP A 54 5.40 4.72 -2.01
N ALA A 55 4.92 3.74 -1.24
CA ALA A 55 3.50 3.41 -1.18
C ALA A 55 2.64 4.58 -0.67
N TRP A 56 3.07 5.29 0.37
CA TRP A 56 2.36 6.48 0.86
C TRP A 56 2.32 7.60 -0.17
N SER A 57 3.44 7.89 -0.84
CA SER A 57 3.49 8.89 -1.91
C SER A 57 2.51 8.58 -3.05
N ARG A 58 2.40 7.31 -3.44
CA ARG A 58 1.45 6.87 -4.48
C ARG A 58 -0.01 7.00 -4.04
N ILE A 59 -0.32 6.66 -2.79
CA ILE A 59 -1.66 6.82 -2.22
C ILE A 59 -2.07 8.29 -2.22
N GLU A 60 -1.19 9.17 -1.73
CA GLU A 60 -1.43 10.62 -1.71
C GLU A 60 -1.65 11.17 -3.12
N LYS A 61 -0.83 10.77 -4.09
CA LYS A 61 -0.98 11.16 -5.49
C LYS A 61 -2.32 10.70 -6.06
N PHE A 62 -2.70 9.44 -5.85
CA PHE A 62 -3.97 8.89 -6.35
C PHE A 62 -5.17 9.63 -5.76
N PHE A 63 -5.15 9.92 -4.45
CA PHE A 63 -6.19 10.75 -3.84
C PHE A 63 -6.17 12.18 -4.37
N GLY A 64 -5.00 12.78 -4.57
CA GLY A 64 -4.85 14.09 -5.18
C GLY A 64 -5.48 14.17 -6.57
N GLU A 65 -5.34 13.14 -7.40
CA GLU A 65 -5.93 13.08 -8.75
C GLU A 65 -7.45 12.89 -8.74
N HIS A 66 -8.00 12.16 -7.76
CA HIS A 66 -9.41 11.75 -7.78
C HIS A 66 -10.32 12.47 -6.79
N LEU A 67 -9.76 13.06 -5.72
CA LEU A 67 -10.51 13.80 -4.70
C LEU A 67 -10.22 15.30 -4.73
N SER A 68 -9.32 15.79 -5.60
CA SER A 68 -9.19 17.22 -5.83
C SER A 68 -10.47 17.73 -6.51
N THR A 69 -11.40 18.21 -5.70
CA THR A 69 -12.42 19.12 -6.17
C THR A 69 -11.70 20.42 -6.50
N VAL A 70 -11.35 20.62 -7.78
CA VAL A 70 -11.29 21.98 -8.29
C VAL A 70 -12.68 22.54 -8.01
N SER A 71 -12.82 23.32 -6.95
CA SER A 71 -13.91 24.28 -6.80
C SER A 71 -13.80 25.15 -8.04
N LYS A 72 -14.60 24.83 -9.07
CA LYS A 72 -14.87 25.74 -10.16
C LYS A 72 -15.65 26.89 -9.52
N GLY A 73 -14.92 27.89 -9.04
CA GLY A 73 -15.43 29.24 -8.91
C GLY A 73 -15.81 29.80 -10.28
#